data_AF-A0AAW1LCP2-F1
#
_entry.id   AF-A0AAW1LCP2-F1
#
_cell.length_a   1.000
_cell.length_b   1.000
_cell.length_c   1.000
_cell.angle_alpha   90.00
_cell.angle_beta   90.00
_cell.angle_gamma   90.00
#
_symmetry.space_group_name_H-M   'P 1'
#
loop_
_entity.id
_entity.type
_entity.pdbx_description
1 polymer ?
#
loop_
_entity_poly.entity_id
_entity_poly.type
_entity_poly.pdbx_seq_one_letter_code
_entity_poly.pdbx_strand_id
1 'polypeptide(L)'
;MECDFIHSKIEKKSKHVPVYTPEGWAQVIRYSRRNPTPFAVSTLVFDDFYDFKKLSENTAPQHVPWRKVCWLHYEKSNPKKIFYKTSFQYEGLIEVALKQARGRPKTNSVLQKDLTIPKAYHNFYSTLKRDKNVKAILPHPDAEESD
;
A
#
# COMPACT_ATOMS: atom_id res chain seq x y z
N MET A 1 11.80 12.36 7.41
CA MET A 1 11.22 11.34 6.51
C MET A 1 12.06 11.31 5.23
N GLU A 2 12.42 10.15 4.69
CA GLU A 2 13.25 10.08 3.46
C GLU A 2 12.55 10.71 2.24
N CYS A 3 11.22 10.60 2.19
CA CYS A 3 10.38 11.19 1.15
C CYS A 3 10.55 12.72 1.07
N ASP A 4 10.46 13.40 2.22
CA ASP A 4 10.59 14.87 2.30
C ASP A 4 11.96 15.37 1.85
N PHE A 5 13.01 14.57 2.09
CA PHE A 5 14.36 14.90 1.64
C PHE A 5 14.47 14.88 0.12
N ILE A 6 13.91 13.84 -0.53
CA ILE A 6 13.90 13.70 -1.98
C ILE A 6 13.08 14.84 -2.62
N HIS A 7 11.87 15.10 -2.10
CA HIS A 7 11.03 16.22 -2.56
C HIS A 7 11.76 17.56 -2.49
N SER A 8 12.38 17.85 -1.34
CA SER A 8 13.13 19.10 -1.15
C SER A 8 14.25 19.32 -2.19
N LYS A 9 14.91 18.25 -2.63
CA LYS A 9 15.99 18.33 -3.64
C LYS A 9 15.43 18.57 -5.04
N ILE A 10 14.35 17.87 -5.38
CA ILE A 10 13.66 18.02 -6.68
C ILE A 10 13.08 19.43 -6.81
N GLU A 11 12.45 19.96 -5.77
CA GLU A 11 11.89 21.32 -5.75
C GLU A 11 12.98 22.39 -5.94
N LYS A 12 14.12 22.26 -5.25
CA LYS A 12 15.24 23.19 -5.42
C LYS A 12 15.77 23.18 -6.86
N LYS A 13 15.89 21.99 -7.47
CA LYS A 13 16.44 21.84 -8.82
C LYS A 13 15.47 22.29 -9.91
N SER A 14 14.18 21.95 -9.78
CA SER A 14 13.13 22.31 -10.75
C SER A 14 12.95 23.82 -10.91
N LYS A 15 13.17 24.62 -9.86
CA LYS A 15 13.15 26.10 -9.95
C LYS A 15 14.16 26.69 -10.95
N HIS A 16 15.22 25.95 -11.28
CA HIS A 16 16.35 26.44 -12.09
C HIS A 16 16.45 25.74 -13.45
N VAL A 17 15.52 24.84 -13.76
CA VAL A 17 15.51 24.06 -15.00
C VAL A 17 14.13 24.22 -15.63
N PRO A 18 14.02 24.84 -16.82
CA PRO A 18 12.73 24.91 -17.49
C PRO A 18 12.33 23.50 -17.96
N VAL A 19 11.09 23.09 -17.66
CA VAL A 19 10.53 21.79 -18.04
C VAL A 19 9.37 22.01 -18.99
N TYR A 20 9.54 21.61 -20.25
CA TYR A 20 8.55 21.77 -21.31
C TYR A 20 7.81 20.47 -21.64
N THR A 21 8.39 19.32 -21.31
CA THR A 21 7.81 17.99 -21.55
C THR A 21 7.79 17.16 -20.27
N PRO A 22 6.84 16.23 -20.11
CA PRO A 22 6.78 15.33 -18.95
C PRO A 22 8.08 14.53 -18.75
N GLU A 23 8.75 14.13 -19.84
CA GLU A 23 10.02 13.41 -19.79
C GLU A 23 11.15 14.25 -19.18
N GLY A 24 11.09 15.57 -19.33
CA GLY A 24 12.03 16.49 -18.67
C GLY A 24 12.00 16.37 -17.14
N TRP A 25 10.87 15.99 -16.53
CA TRP A 25 10.81 15.72 -15.09
C TRP A 25 11.66 14.53 -14.68
N ALA A 26 11.73 13.47 -15.50
CA ALA A 26 12.60 12.33 -15.20
C ALA A 26 14.08 12.76 -15.13
N GLN A 27 14.50 13.67 -16.00
CA GLN A 27 15.85 14.25 -15.96
C GLN A 27 16.07 15.13 -14.73
N VAL A 28 15.13 16.03 -14.42
CA VAL A 28 15.21 16.91 -13.24
C VAL A 28 15.32 16.08 -11.96
N ILE A 29 14.52 15.01 -11.84
CA ILE A 29 14.54 14.12 -10.68
C ILE A 29 15.88 13.40 -10.61
N ARG A 30 16.34 12.73 -11.68
CA ARG A 30 17.64 12.02 -11.69
C ARG A 30 18.78 12.92 -11.21
N TYR A 31 18.85 14.15 -11.74
CA TYR A 31 19.95 15.09 -11.48
C TYR A 31 19.74 16.02 -10.28
N SER A 32 18.62 15.89 -9.55
CA SER A 32 18.39 16.66 -8.32
C SER A 32 19.36 16.29 -7.18
N ARG A 33 19.93 15.08 -7.24
CA ARG A 33 21.04 14.63 -6.40
C ARG A 33 22.22 14.25 -7.30
N ARG A 34 23.41 14.79 -7.01
CA ARG A 34 24.65 14.45 -7.73
C ARG A 34 25.58 13.54 -6.91
N ASN A 35 25.68 13.79 -5.60
CA ASN A 35 26.49 13.00 -4.66
C ASN A 35 25.59 12.32 -3.61
N PRO A 36 25.87 11.06 -3.20
CA PRO A 36 26.89 10.16 -3.73
C PRO A 36 26.54 9.59 -5.12
N THR A 37 25.26 9.44 -5.43
CA THR A 37 24.79 8.96 -6.74
C THR A 37 23.48 9.64 -7.15
N PRO A 38 23.23 9.82 -8.47
CA PRO A 38 21.93 10.23 -8.99
C PRO A 38 20.78 9.34 -8.51
N PHE A 39 19.56 9.89 -8.54
CA PHE A 39 18.39 9.06 -8.25
C PHE A 39 18.11 8.11 -9.42
N ALA A 40 17.80 6.85 -9.11
CA ALA A 40 17.27 5.92 -10.08
C ALA A 40 15.80 6.28 -10.34
N VAL A 41 15.47 6.60 -11.59
CA VAL A 41 14.10 6.94 -12.01
C VAL A 41 13.65 5.88 -13.00
N SER A 42 12.56 5.20 -12.67
CA SER A 42 11.84 4.29 -13.56
C SER A 42 10.59 5.02 -14.05
N THR A 43 10.49 5.23 -15.37
CA THR A 43 9.25 5.72 -15.97
C THR A 43 8.29 4.57 -16.07
N LEU A 44 7.12 4.71 -15.43
CA LEU A 44 6.07 3.71 -15.47
C LEU A 44 5.11 4.02 -16.62
N VAL A 45 4.60 2.97 -17.25
CA VAL A 45 3.59 3.04 -18.31
C VAL A 45 2.21 2.81 -17.70
N PHE A 46 1.14 3.18 -18.41
CA PHE A 46 -0.23 2.98 -17.95
C PHE A 46 -0.53 1.56 -17.47
N ASP A 47 0.06 0.55 -18.13
CA ASP A 47 -0.14 -0.87 -17.79
C ASP A 47 0.53 -1.28 -16.47
N ASP A 48 1.47 -0.49 -15.95
CA ASP A 48 2.07 -0.71 -14.63
C ASP A 48 1.14 -0.26 -13.49
N PHE A 49 0.09 0.51 -13.79
CA PHE A 49 -0.86 1.00 -12.81
C PHE A 49 -2.10 0.12 -12.75
N TYR A 50 -2.59 -0.12 -11.53
CA TYR A 50 -3.86 -0.83 -11.34
C TYR A 50 -5.04 0.03 -11.82
N ASP A 51 -5.88 -0.56 -12.67
CA ASP A 51 -7.15 0.03 -13.06
C ASP A 51 -8.15 -0.09 -11.89
N PHE A 52 -8.17 0.93 -11.04
CA PHE A 52 -9.06 0.99 -9.89
C PHE A 52 -10.54 1.08 -10.27
N LYS A 53 -10.86 1.52 -11.50
CA LYS A 53 -12.24 1.52 -11.98
C LYS A 53 -12.71 0.09 -12.19
N LYS A 54 -11.96 -0.72 -12.95
CA LYS A 54 -12.22 -2.16 -13.11
C LYS A 54 -12.22 -2.90 -11.78
N LEU A 55 -11.31 -2.55 -10.87
CA LEU A 55 -11.28 -3.15 -9.53
C LEU A 55 -12.55 -2.81 -8.74
N SER A 56 -12.99 -1.56 -8.77
CA SER A 56 -14.19 -1.12 -8.05
C SER A 56 -15.47 -1.77 -8.60
N GLU A 57 -15.58 -1.95 -9.92
CA GLU A 57 -16.73 -2.63 -10.54
C GLU A 57 -16.84 -4.10 -10.11
N ASN A 58 -15.69 -4.77 -9.91
CA ASN A 58 -15.63 -6.19 -9.57
C ASN A 58 -15.70 -6.47 -8.06
N THR A 59 -15.13 -5.59 -7.24
CA THR A 59 -14.95 -5.84 -5.79
C THR A 59 -15.86 -4.98 -4.92
N ALA A 60 -16.17 -3.76 -5.34
CA ALA A 60 -16.92 -2.84 -4.50
C ALA A 60 -18.43 -3.14 -4.59
N PRO A 61 -19.14 -3.22 -3.45
CA PRO A 61 -20.59 -3.28 -3.44
C PRO A 61 -21.19 -2.02 -4.07
N GLN A 62 -21.93 -2.19 -5.17
CA GLN A 62 -22.53 -1.11 -5.98
C GLN A 62 -23.59 -0.28 -5.24
N HIS A 63 -24.19 -0.82 -4.18
CA HIS A 63 -25.24 -0.14 -3.42
C HIS A 63 -24.69 0.85 -2.37
N VAL A 64 -23.37 0.93 -2.20
CA VAL A 64 -22.76 1.86 -1.24
C VAL A 64 -22.54 3.23 -1.89
N PRO A 65 -23.10 4.31 -1.32
CA PRO A 65 -22.86 5.67 -1.82
C PRO A 65 -21.47 6.18 -1.41
N TRP A 66 -20.42 5.64 -2.05
CA TRP A 66 -19.00 5.87 -1.69
C TRP A 66 -18.62 7.35 -1.50
N ARG A 67 -19.19 8.27 -2.29
CA ARG A 67 -18.92 9.71 -2.19
C ARG A 67 -19.41 10.35 -0.89
N LYS A 68 -20.37 9.73 -0.21
CA LYS A 68 -20.94 10.22 1.05
C LYS A 68 -20.40 9.47 2.26
N VAL A 69 -19.54 8.47 2.05
CA VAL A 69 -18.97 7.70 3.16
C VAL A 69 -17.94 8.56 3.87
N CYS A 70 -18.16 8.78 5.17
CA CYS A 70 -17.27 9.55 6.03
C CYS A 70 -16.37 8.65 6.88
N TRP A 71 -16.83 7.43 7.17
CA TRP A 71 -16.11 6.48 8.01
C TRP A 71 -16.33 5.05 7.52
N LEU A 72 -15.25 4.27 7.49
CA LEU A 72 -15.25 2.87 7.10
C LEU A 72 -14.61 2.06 8.21
N HIS A 73 -15.34 1.07 8.71
CA HIS A 73 -14.95 0.20 9.82
C HIS A 73 -14.89 -1.24 9.33
N TYR A 74 -13.77 -1.89 9.60
CA TYR A 74 -13.52 -3.27 9.22
C TYR A 74 -13.09 -4.05 10.45
N GLU A 75 -13.74 -5.19 10.67
CA GLU A 75 -13.45 -6.06 11.80
C GLU A 75 -12.77 -7.34 11.33
N LYS A 76 -11.62 -7.66 11.92
CA LYS A 76 -10.92 -8.92 11.62
C LYS A 76 -11.71 -10.15 12.03
N SER A 77 -12.57 -10.04 13.05
CA SER A 77 -13.51 -11.09 13.47
C SER A 77 -14.51 -11.44 12.37
N ASN A 78 -14.93 -10.44 11.59
CA ASN A 78 -15.94 -10.56 10.54
C ASN A 78 -15.39 -10.10 9.18
N PRO A 79 -14.44 -10.83 8.58
CA PRO A 79 -13.75 -10.40 7.37
C PRO A 79 -14.65 -10.30 6.13
N LYS A 80 -15.89 -10.80 6.22
CA LYS A 80 -16.88 -10.83 5.14
C LYS A 80 -17.82 -9.61 5.15
N LYS A 81 -17.66 -8.71 6.12
CA LYS A 81 -18.55 -7.56 6.34
C LYS A 81 -17.71 -6.30 6.46
N ILE A 82 -18.22 -5.22 5.88
CA ILE A 82 -17.71 -3.86 6.10
C ILE A 82 -18.84 -3.03 6.68
N PHE A 83 -18.51 -2.17 7.64
CA PHE A 83 -19.45 -1.21 8.19
C PHE A 83 -19.06 0.19 7.74
N TYR A 84 -20.03 1.03 7.41
CA TYR A 84 -19.75 2.41 7.02
C TYR A 84 -20.74 3.40 7.63
N LYS A 85 -20.30 4.66 7.76
CA LYS A 85 -21.14 5.79 8.17
C LYS A 85 -21.16 6.87 7.09
N THR A 86 -22.30 7.52 6.96
CA THR A 86 -22.54 8.61 5.99
C THR A 86 -22.50 9.99 6.66
N SER A 87 -22.58 10.05 7.99
CA SER A 87 -22.50 11.29 8.77
C SER A 87 -21.69 11.03 10.04
N PHE A 88 -20.95 12.05 10.49
CA PHE A 88 -20.21 12.02 11.75
C PHE A 88 -21.12 12.19 12.98
N GLN A 89 -22.32 12.73 12.78
CA GLN A 89 -23.27 13.01 13.86
C GLN A 89 -24.15 11.80 14.21
N TYR A 90 -24.26 10.84 13.30
CA TYR A 90 -25.13 9.67 13.47
C TYR A 90 -24.31 8.44 13.87
N GLU A 91 -24.74 7.73 14.90
CA GLU A 91 -24.01 6.58 15.43
C GLU A 91 -24.28 5.26 14.68
N GLY A 92 -25.34 5.21 13.89
CA GLY A 92 -25.72 4.03 13.11
C GLY A 92 -24.66 3.62 12.10
N LEU A 93 -24.21 2.36 12.20
CA LEU A 93 -23.32 1.70 11.25
C LEU A 93 -24.15 0.93 10.23
N ILE A 94 -23.94 1.19 8.94
CA ILE A 94 -24.59 0.43 7.86
C ILE A 94 -23.67 -0.75 7.51
N GLU A 95 -24.20 -1.96 7.62
CA GLU A 95 -23.49 -3.18 7.25
C GLU A 95 -23.58 -3.45 5.75
N VAL A 96 -22.46 -3.85 5.15
CA VAL A 96 -22.38 -4.31 3.77
C VAL A 96 -21.62 -5.62 3.69
N ALA A 97 -22.28 -6.64 3.14
CA ALA A 97 -21.65 -7.92 2.85
C ALA A 97 -20.76 -7.81 1.60
N LEU A 98 -19.55 -8.36 1.68
CA LEU A 98 -18.63 -8.43 0.55
C LEU A 98 -18.98 -9.61 -0.37
N LYS A 99 -18.98 -9.38 -1.69
CA LYS A 99 -19.19 -10.46 -2.68
C LYS A 99 -18.01 -11.45 -2.61
N GLN A 100 -18.32 -12.74 -2.55
CA GLN A 100 -17.30 -13.79 -2.70
C GLN A 100 -17.00 -14.01 -4.18
N ALA A 101 -15.73 -14.15 -4.53
CA ALA A 101 -15.35 -14.71 -5.82
C ALA A 101 -15.85 -16.17 -5.89
N ARG A 102 -16.70 -16.50 -6.87
CA ARG A 102 -17.12 -17.88 -7.11
C ARG A 102 -15.96 -18.63 -7.79
N GLY A 103 -15.31 -19.51 -7.04
CA GLY A 103 -14.19 -20.34 -7.49
C GLY A 103 -13.44 -20.93 -6.30
N ARG A 104 -12.50 -21.86 -6.54
CA ARG A 104 -11.53 -22.31 -5.52
C ARG A 104 -10.99 -21.05 -4.86
N PRO A 105 -11.04 -20.91 -3.52
CA PRO A 105 -10.52 -19.72 -2.86
C PRO A 105 -9.07 -19.58 -3.32
N LYS A 106 -8.82 -18.63 -4.24
CA LYS A 106 -7.48 -18.13 -4.46
C LYS A 106 -7.13 -17.60 -3.11
N THR A 107 -6.13 -18.23 -2.53
CA THR A 107 -5.53 -17.92 -1.26
C THR A 107 -5.22 -16.42 -1.23
N ASN A 108 -6.20 -15.61 -0.80
CA ASN A 108 -5.99 -14.34 -0.11
C ASN A 108 -5.36 -14.59 1.28
N SER A 109 -4.74 -15.76 1.46
CA SER A 109 -3.98 -16.19 2.60
C SER A 109 -2.49 -15.91 2.48
N VAL A 110 -2.04 -15.10 1.52
CA VAL A 110 -0.64 -14.62 1.58
C VAL A 110 -0.51 -13.51 2.64
N LEU A 111 -1.60 -12.82 3.00
CA LEU A 111 -1.58 -11.79 4.05
C LEU A 111 -2.30 -12.17 5.34
N GLN A 112 -3.04 -13.29 5.37
CA GLN A 112 -3.97 -13.58 6.46
C GLN A 112 -3.87 -14.94 7.13
N LYS A 113 -3.23 -15.97 6.55
CA LYS A 113 -3.21 -17.27 7.26
C LYS A 113 -2.17 -17.34 8.34
N ASP A 114 -1.00 -16.78 8.08
CA ASP A 114 0.08 -16.90 9.01
C ASP A 114 0.62 -15.49 9.23
N LEU A 115 0.86 -15.11 10.49
CA LEU A 115 1.70 -13.96 10.85
C LEU A 115 3.16 -14.18 10.40
N THR A 116 3.40 -15.05 9.41
CA THR A 116 4.67 -15.39 8.84
C THR A 116 4.93 -14.49 7.65
N ILE A 117 6.12 -13.92 7.68
CA ILE A 117 6.64 -13.11 6.58
C ILE A 117 6.85 -14.07 5.41
N PRO A 118 6.44 -13.73 4.16
CA PRO A 118 6.73 -14.58 3.02
C PRO A 118 8.25 -14.77 2.89
N LYS A 119 8.70 -16.01 2.64
CA LYS A 119 10.12 -16.41 2.65
C LYS A 119 11.03 -15.51 1.79
N ALA A 120 10.50 -14.99 0.69
CA ALA A 120 11.18 -14.03 -0.19
C ALA A 120 11.65 -12.74 0.53
N TYR A 121 10.97 -12.35 1.60
CA TYR A 121 11.28 -11.13 2.37
C TYR A 121 12.07 -11.41 3.65
N HIS A 122 12.35 -12.66 4.04
CA HIS A 122 13.09 -12.99 5.27
C HIS A 122 14.45 -12.26 5.35
N ASN A 123 15.21 -12.26 4.25
CA ASN A 123 16.51 -11.59 4.19
C ASN A 123 16.39 -10.09 4.46
N PHE A 124 15.38 -9.43 3.89
CA PHE A 124 15.12 -8.01 4.11
C PHE A 124 14.89 -7.71 5.60
N TYR A 125 13.98 -8.43 6.26
CA TYR A 125 13.67 -8.18 7.68
C TYR A 125 14.81 -8.57 8.62
N SER A 126 15.65 -9.56 8.26
CA SER A 126 16.83 -9.94 9.05
C SER A 126 17.91 -8.84 9.11
N THR A 127 17.97 -7.99 8.08
CA THR A 127 18.96 -6.91 7.97
C THR A 127 18.54 -5.59 8.63
N LEU A 128 17.29 -5.48 9.10
CA LEU A 128 16.78 -4.26 9.74
C LEU A 128 17.42 -4.05 11.11
N LYS A 129 17.87 -2.81 11.39
CA LYS A 129 18.41 -2.42 12.69
C LYS A 129 17.31 -2.51 13.74
N ARG A 130 17.50 -3.36 14.75
CA ARG A 130 16.57 -3.49 15.87
C ARG A 130 16.70 -2.29 16.80
N ASP A 131 15.59 -1.62 17.06
CA ASP A 131 15.50 -0.62 18.13
C ASP A 131 15.35 -1.35 19.48
N LYS A 132 16.18 -1.00 20.46
CA LYS A 132 16.19 -1.64 21.78
C LYS A 132 14.94 -1.31 22.60
N ASN A 133 14.22 -0.25 22.22
CA ASN A 133 13.09 0.30 22.99
C ASN A 133 11.72 -0.24 22.57
N VAL A 134 11.63 -1.00 21.47
CA VAL A 134 10.34 -1.51 20.98
C VAL A 134 10.31 -3.03 21.17
N LYS A 135 9.38 -3.53 21.99
CA LYS A 135 9.04 -4.97 22.05
C LYS A 135 8.28 -5.40 20.79
N ALA A 136 8.87 -5.21 19.62
CA ALA A 136 8.39 -5.79 18.37
C ALA A 136 9.04 -7.18 18.23
N ILE A 137 8.60 -8.11 19.07
CA ILE A 137 9.01 -9.52 18.94
C ILE A 137 8.16 -10.08 17.79
N LEU A 138 8.75 -10.22 16.61
CA LEU A 138 8.19 -11.09 15.59
C LEU A 138 8.10 -12.50 16.20
N PRO A 139 6.97 -13.21 16.06
CA PRO A 139 6.85 -14.57 16.55
C PRO A 139 8.01 -15.40 15.98
N HIS A 140 8.63 -16.24 16.83
CA HIS A 140 9.63 -17.17 16.36
C HIS A 140 8.99 -18.05 15.28
N PRO A 141 9.63 -18.26 14.12
CA PRO A 141 9.15 -19.27 13.18
C PRO A 141 9.16 -20.61 13.90
N ASP A 142 8.01 -21.28 13.92
CA ASP A 142 7.92 -22.62 14.47
C ASP A 142 8.95 -23.50 13.74
N ALA A 143 9.87 -24.07 14.50
CA ALA A 143 10.87 -24.97 14.00
C ALA A 143 10.21 -26.32 13.69
N GLU A 144 10.45 -26.81 12.47
CA GLU A 144 10.33 -28.21 12.04
C GLU A 144 8.90 -28.80 11.94
N GLU A 145 8.36 -28.85 10.71
CA GLU A 145 7.68 -30.07 10.25
C GLU A 145 8.61 -30.72 9.23
N SER A 146 9.40 -31.67 9.71
CA SER A 146 10.19 -32.61 8.91
C SER A 146 9.23 -33.63 8.27
N ASP A 147 9.51 -34.02 7.02
CA ASP A 147 8.72 -34.93 6.17
C ASP A 147 8.31 -36.27 6.83
#